data_AF-A0A946XLP9-F1
#
_entry.id   AF-A0A946XLP9-F1
#
_cell.length_a   1.000
_cell.length_b   1.000
_cell.length_c   1.000
_cell.angle_alpha   90.00
_cell.angle_beta   90.00
_cell.angle_gamma   90.00
#
_symmetry.space_group_name_H-M   'P 1'
#
loop_
_entity.id
_entity.type
_entity.pdbx_description
1 polymer ?
#
loop_
_entity_poly.entity_id
_entity_poly.type
_entity_poly.pdbx_seq_one_letter_code
_entity_poly.pdbx_strand_id
1 'polypeptide(L)' 'MKNFSFKAHHLVAASLAIASFGVLASTAQADRLADVKKAGILHCGVVPGVPGYAFPNKQGKMVG' A
#
# COMPACT_ATOMS: atom_id res chain seq x y z
N MET A 1 12.25 -22.22 -46.80
CA MET A 1 11.57 -20.95 -46.44
C MET A 1 10.45 -21.10 -45.40
N LYS A 2 10.13 -22.30 -44.87
CA LYS A 2 9.01 -22.52 -43.92
C LYS A 2 9.40 -22.29 -42.44
N ASN A 3 10.70 -22.26 -42.14
CA ASN A 3 11.22 -22.30 -40.77
C ASN A 3 11.27 -20.89 -40.13
N PHE A 4 11.22 -19.83 -40.94
CA PHE A 4 11.31 -18.43 -40.47
C PHE A 4 9.98 -17.94 -39.87
N SER A 5 8.85 -18.40 -40.41
CA SER A 5 7.52 -18.04 -39.93
C SER A 5 7.20 -18.68 -38.58
N PHE A 6 7.62 -19.93 -38.31
CA PHE A 6 7.36 -20.61 -37.03
C PHE A 6 8.02 -19.94 -35.80
N LYS A 7 9.20 -19.33 -36.00
CA LYS A 7 9.96 -18.64 -34.94
C LYS A 7 9.32 -17.30 -34.57
N ALA A 8 8.76 -16.58 -35.54
CA ALA A 8 8.07 -15.30 -35.32
C ALA A 8 6.79 -15.47 -34.48
N HIS A 9 6.04 -16.56 -34.68
CA HIS A 9 4.79 -16.81 -33.93
C HIS A 9 5.05 -17.12 -32.45
N HIS A 10 6.15 -17.81 -32.13
CA HIS A 10 6.56 -18.06 -30.75
C HIS A 10 7.05 -16.79 -30.04
N LEU A 11 7.70 -15.87 -30.76
CA LEU A 11 8.16 -14.60 -30.20
C LEU A 11 6.99 -13.63 -29.91
N VAL A 12 5.97 -13.62 -30.77
CA VAL A 12 4.73 -12.85 -30.55
C VAL A 12 3.89 -13.44 -29.41
N ALA A 13 3.80 -14.77 -29.30
CA ALA A 13 3.13 -15.41 -28.17
C ALA A 13 3.83 -15.15 -26.82
N ALA A 14 5.17 -15.14 -26.82
CA ALA A 14 5.97 -14.88 -25.63
C ALA A 14 5.86 -13.42 -25.13
N SER A 15 5.79 -12.44 -26.03
CA SER A 15 5.66 -11.03 -25.65
C SER A 15 4.28 -10.70 -25.06
N LEU A 16 3.22 -11.36 -25.54
CA LEU A 16 1.87 -11.20 -24.99
C LEU A 16 1.76 -11.74 -23.55
N ALA A 17 2.43 -12.86 -23.27
CA ALA A 17 2.47 -13.44 -21.93
C ALA A 17 3.17 -12.52 -20.90
N ILE A 18 4.23 -11.81 -21.30
CA ILE A 18 4.95 -10.88 -20.41
C ILE A 18 4.12 -9.61 -20.16
N ALA A 19 3.44 -9.09 -21.18
CA ALA A 19 2.56 -7.93 -21.03
C ALA A 19 1.40 -8.19 -20.06
N SER A 20 0.89 -9.43 -19.97
CA SER A 20 -0.17 -9.77 -19.02
C SER A 20 0.25 -9.75 -17.55
N PHE A 21 1.54 -9.89 -17.22
CA PHE A 21 2.01 -9.79 -15.83
C PHE A 21 2.06 -8.34 -15.31
N GLY A 22 2.18 -7.35 -16.19
CA GLY A 22 2.20 -5.94 -15.80
C GLY A 22 0.85 -5.39 -15.35
N VAL A 23 -0.26 -5.96 -15.83
CA VAL A 23 -1.63 -5.51 -15.51
C VAL A 23 -2.10 -6.02 -14.13
N LEU A 24 -1.48 -7.08 -13.63
CA LEU A 24 -1.75 -7.66 -12.30
C LEU A 24 -0.82 -7.12 -11.21
N ALA A 25 0.03 -6.15 -11.52
CA ALA A 25 0.80 -5.42 -10.52
C ALA A 25 -0.16 -4.58 -9.67
N SER A 26 -0.81 -5.24 -8.70
CA SER A 26 -1.59 -4.58 -7.66
C SER A 26 -0.66 -3.61 -6.97
N THR A 27 -0.84 -2.32 -7.23
CA THR A 27 -0.10 -1.27 -6.53
C THR A 27 -0.48 -1.43 -5.06
N ALA A 28 0.47 -1.78 -4.21
CA ALA A 28 0.26 -1.79 -2.77
C ALA A 28 -0.04 -0.34 -2.32
N GLN A 29 -1.33 0.02 -2.31
CA GLN A 29 -1.82 1.31 -1.85
C GLN A 29 -1.89 1.22 -0.32
N ALA A 30 -0.82 1.63 0.36
CA ALA A 30 -0.82 1.76 1.82
C ALA A 30 -1.59 3.03 2.23
N ASP A 31 -2.90 3.06 1.96
CA ASP A 31 -3.79 4.15 2.32
C ASP A 31 -4.20 4.03 3.79
N ARG A 32 -3.40 4.68 4.66
CA ARG A 32 -3.61 4.68 6.11
C ARG A 32 -4.96 5.27 6.51
N LEU A 33 -5.48 6.22 5.72
CA LEU A 33 -6.76 6.85 6.03
C LEU A 33 -7.91 5.89 5.74
N ALA A 34 -7.84 5.16 4.62
CA ALA A 34 -8.82 4.12 4.30
C ALA A 34 -8.84 3.01 5.36
N ASP A 35 -7.66 2.58 5.84
CA ASP A 35 -7.53 1.57 6.88
C ASP A 35 -8.16 2.02 8.21
N VAL A 36 -7.87 3.25 8.66
CA VAL A 36 -8.45 3.81 9.89
C VAL A 36 -9.96 3.99 9.77
N LYS A 37 -10.45 4.46 8.61
CA LYS A 37 -11.88 4.58 8.35
C LYS A 37 -12.58 3.24 8.39
N LYS A 38 -11.98 2.20 7.80
CA LYS A 38 -12.50 0.82 7.82
C LYS A 38 -12.51 0.24 9.23
N ALA A 39 -11.48 0.51 10.03
CA ALA A 39 -11.41 0.06 11.41
C ALA A 39 -12.40 0.78 12.34
N GLY A 40 -12.81 2.00 11.98
CA GLY A 40 -13.73 2.83 12.78
C GLY A 40 -13.10 3.38 14.07
N ILE A 41 -11.81 3.11 14.31
CA ILE A 41 -11.06 3.52 15.50
C ILE A 41 -9.67 3.98 15.05
N LEU A 42 -9.22 5.11 15.59
CA LEU A 42 -7.86 5.61 15.45
C LEU A 42 -7.08 5.38 16.75
N HIS A 43 -6.04 4.56 16.70
CA HIS A 43 -5.14 4.36 17.82
C HIS A 43 -4.09 5.48 17.88
N CYS A 44 -4.24 6.41 18.82
CA CYS A 44 -3.28 7.49 19.04
C CYS A 44 -2.25 7.09 20.09
N GLY A 45 -0.99 6.91 19.69
CA GLY A 45 0.13 6.77 20.61
C GLY A 45 0.51 8.13 21.20
N VAL A 46 0.60 8.22 22.53
CA VAL A 46 1.09 9.41 23.22
C VAL A 46 2.21 9.01 24.16
N VAL A 47 3.28 9.81 24.19
CA VAL A 47 4.35 9.68 25.18
C VAL A 47 4.04 10.68 26.31
N PRO A 48 3.52 10.22 27.45
CA PRO A 48 3.21 11.11 28.56
C PRO A 48 4.48 11.66 29.19
N GLY A 49 4.39 12.88 29.75
CA GLY A 49 5.44 13.44 30.59
C GLY A 49 6.32 14.49 29.92
N VAL A 50 5.99 14.93 28.71
CA VAL A 50 6.61 16.08 28.04
C VAL A 50 5.65 17.28 28.14
N PRO A 51 5.89 18.26 29.02
CA PRO A 51 5.06 19.46 29.14
C PRO A 51 4.98 20.19 27.80
N GLY A 52 3.76 20.53 27.37
CA GLY A 52 3.52 21.19 26.08
C GLY A 52 3.45 20.27 24.86
N TYR A 53 3.58 18.95 25.02
CA TYR A 53 3.34 17.97 23.96
C TYR A 53 2.21 17.00 24.32
N ALA A 54 2.35 16.29 25.44
CA ALA A 54 1.31 15.41 25.97
C ALA A 54 1.52 15.20 27.48
N PHE A 55 0.61 15.75 28.29
CA PHE A 55 0.67 15.70 29.74
C PHE A 55 -0.74 15.51 30.34
N PRO A 56 -0.91 14.74 31.42
CA PRO A 56 -2.21 14.63 32.07
C PRO A 56 -2.61 15.94 32.76
N ASN A 57 -3.81 16.45 32.50
CA ASN A 57 -4.38 17.58 33.23
C ASN A 57 -4.81 17.16 34.65
N LYS A 58 -5.37 18.11 35.43
CA LYS A 58 -5.86 17.86 36.80
C LYS A 58 -6.96 16.79 36.90
N GLN A 59 -7.63 16.47 35.79
CA GLN A 59 -8.67 15.44 35.70
C GLN A 59 -8.13 14.09 35.21
N GLY A 60 -6.81 13.98 35.01
CA GLY A 60 -6.14 12.79 34.47
C GLY A 60 -6.33 12.59 32.97
N LYS A 61 -6.90 13.56 32.23
CA LYS A 61 -6.99 13.50 30.77
C LYS A 61 -5.69 13.97 30.14
N MET A 62 -5.20 13.25 29.14
CA MET A 62 -4.06 13.69 28.33
C MET A 62 -4.43 14.96 27.55
N VAL A 63 -3.64 16.01 27.71
CA VAL A 63 -3.76 17.30 27.01
C VAL A 63 -2.38 17.75 26.51
N GLY A 64 -2.34 18.61 25.50
CA GLY A 64 -1.11 19.08 24.87
C GLY A 64 -1.39 19.59 23.47
#